data_AF-A0A4Y2RZ80-F1
#
_entry.id   AF-A0A4Y2RZ80-F1
#
_cell.length_a   1.000
_cell.length_b   1.000
_cell.length_c   1.000
_cell.angle_alpha   90.00
_cell.angle_beta   90.00
_cell.angle_gamma   90.00
#
_symmetry.space_group_name_H-M   'P 1'
#
loop_
_entity.id
_entity.type
_entity.pdbx_description
1 polymer ?
#
loop_
_entity_poly.entity_id
_entity_poly.type
_entity_poly.pdbx_seq_one_letter_code
_entity_poly.pdbx_strand_id
1 'polypeptide(L)'
;MFVKYSLGFQAPSIIRLAGWMLLIPQLFCAKTTCPPPNFPEGGRYEPKKAEYEVGQTITYHCNGELPMFGEKRTTCQSSGKWSGGTPFCGK
;
A
#
# COMPACT_ATOMS: atom_id res chain seq x y z
N MET A 1 -18.89 3.11 7.31
CA MET A 1 -17.50 3.27 6.84
C MET A 1 -17.44 2.81 5.40
N PHE A 2 -17.28 3.74 4.46
CA PHE A 2 -17.30 3.45 3.02
C PHE A 2 -15.88 3.13 2.57
N VAL A 3 -15.58 1.84 2.35
CA VAL A 3 -14.33 1.43 1.69
C VAL A 3 -14.47 1.75 0.21
N LYS A 4 -13.68 2.72 -0.28
CA LYS A 4 -13.60 3.06 -1.70
C LYS A 4 -12.64 2.07 -2.38
N TYR A 5 -13.21 1.15 -3.15
CA TYR A 5 -12.46 0.16 -3.93
C TYR A 5 -11.94 0.79 -5.23
N SER A 6 -10.66 0.61 -5.53
CA SER A 6 -10.02 1.07 -6.77
C SER A 6 -10.00 -0.10 -7.78
N LEU A 7 -10.53 0.09 -8.99
CA LEU A 7 -10.56 -0.94 -10.03
C LEU A 7 -9.13 -1.26 -10.54
N GLY A 8 -8.55 -2.37 -10.08
CA GLY A 8 -7.34 -2.96 -10.63
C GLY A 8 -7.66 -4.26 -11.38
N PHE A 9 -7.37 -4.30 -12.68
CA PHE A 9 -7.49 -5.48 -13.53
C PHE A 9 -6.41 -6.51 -13.17
N GLN A 10 -6.78 -7.68 -12.66
CA GLN A 10 -5.87 -8.83 -12.59
C GLN A 10 -6.38 -9.90 -13.57
N ALA A 11 -5.57 -10.21 -14.58
CA ALA A 11 -5.92 -11.10 -15.68
C ALA A 11 -6.07 -12.55 -15.18
N PRO A 12 -7.17 -13.27 -15.49
CA PRO A 12 -7.32 -14.66 -15.08
C PRO A 12 -6.42 -15.56 -15.94
N SER A 13 -5.69 -16.46 -15.29
CA SER A 13 -5.04 -17.60 -15.94
C SER A 13 -6.08 -18.41 -16.71
N ILE A 14 -5.80 -18.63 -17.99
CA ILE A 14 -6.63 -19.32 -18.98
C ILE A 14 -7.09 -20.69 -18.47
N ILE A 15 -8.40 -20.88 -18.23
CA ILE A 15 -9.02 -22.21 -18.14
C ILE A 15 -9.86 -22.42 -19.40
N ARG A 16 -9.43 -23.40 -20.20
CA ARG A 16 -10.02 -23.81 -21.48
C ARG A 16 -11.22 -24.74 -21.24
N LEU A 17 -12.34 -24.34 -21.86
CA LEU A 17 -13.39 -25.16 -22.48
C LEU A 17 -14.46 -25.82 -21.56
N ALA A 18 -15.66 -25.24 -21.55
CA ALA A 18 -16.88 -25.85 -22.09
C ALA A 18 -18.06 -24.86 -21.96
N GLY A 19 -18.84 -24.75 -23.04
CA GLY A 19 -20.18 -24.15 -23.20
C GLY A 19 -20.75 -23.22 -22.11
N TRP A 20 -20.95 -21.95 -22.50
CA TRP A 20 -21.88 -20.95 -21.92
C TRP A 20 -21.62 -20.48 -20.49
N MET A 21 -20.62 -19.60 -20.33
CA MET A 21 -20.50 -18.75 -19.12
C MET A 21 -19.80 -17.42 -19.45
N LEU A 22 -20.20 -16.76 -20.54
CA LEU A 22 -19.61 -15.48 -20.93
C LEU A 22 -20.39 -14.32 -20.33
N LEU A 23 -19.67 -13.50 -19.53
CA LEU A 23 -20.07 -12.23 -18.90
C LEU A 23 -20.60 -12.30 -17.46
N ILE A 24 -19.91 -13.01 -16.56
CA ILE A 24 -19.75 -12.44 -15.22
C ILE A 24 -18.50 -11.56 -15.32
N PRO A 25 -18.61 -10.21 -15.46
CA PRO A 25 -17.46 -9.37 -15.20
C PRO A 25 -17.03 -9.75 -13.80
N GLN A 26 -15.84 -10.31 -13.67
CA GLN A 26 -15.34 -10.62 -12.35
C GLN A 26 -15.15 -9.26 -11.68
N LEU A 27 -16.18 -8.80 -10.98
CA LEU A 27 -16.12 -7.78 -9.96
C LEU A 27 -15.23 -8.37 -8.86
N PHE A 28 -13.93 -8.47 -9.19
CA PHE A 28 -12.90 -8.70 -8.23
C PHE A 28 -12.86 -7.42 -7.42
N CYS A 29 -13.41 -7.52 -6.21
CA CYS A 29 -13.32 -6.49 -5.20
C CYS A 29 -11.85 -6.45 -4.74
N ALA A 30 -10.99 -5.81 -5.53
CA ALA A 30 -9.61 -5.59 -5.17
C ALA A 30 -9.59 -4.60 -4.00
N LYS A 31 -9.19 -5.09 -2.84
CA LYS A 31 -9.02 -4.26 -1.65
C LYS A 31 -7.88 -3.29 -1.95
N THR A 32 -8.17 -1.98 -1.88
CA THR A 32 -7.13 -0.97 -2.02
C THR A 32 -6.18 -1.08 -0.83
N THR A 33 -4.93 -1.45 -1.10
CA THR A 33 -3.85 -1.52 -0.12
C THR A 33 -2.72 -0.59 -0.55
N CYS A 34 -1.93 -0.13 0.42
CA CYS A 34 -0.69 0.60 0.15
C CYS A 34 0.49 -0.39 0.14
N PRO A 35 1.40 -0.27 -0.84
CA PRO A 35 2.61 -1.06 -0.87
C PRO A 35 3.57 -0.62 0.24
N PRO A 36 4.56 -1.46 0.59
CA PRO A 36 5.63 -1.07 1.50
C PRO A 36 6.34 0.19 0.96
N PRO A 37 6.54 1.23 1.78
CA PRO A 37 7.23 2.42 1.32
C PRO A 37 8.71 2.13 1.04
N ASN A 38 9.26 2.81 0.03
CA ASN A 38 10.71 2.90 -0.12
C ASN A 38 11.25 3.77 1.02
N PHE A 39 12.12 3.19 1.84
CA PHE A 39 12.69 3.84 3.02
C PHE A 39 14.17 4.20 2.76
N PRO A 40 14.65 5.39 3.15
CA PRO A 40 16.04 5.79 2.90
C PRO A 40 17.02 4.95 3.72
N GLU A 41 18.27 4.86 3.24
CA GLU A 41 19.35 4.22 3.98
C GLU A 41 19.53 4.87 5.36
N GLY A 42 19.69 4.06 6.41
CA GLY A 42 19.95 4.57 7.76
C GLY A 42 18.72 4.74 8.67
N GLY A 43 17.63 4.03 8.44
CA GLY A 43 16.52 3.94 9.40
C GLY A 43 15.63 2.73 9.20
N ARG A 44 14.48 2.73 9.87
CA ARG A 44 13.48 1.66 9.90
C ARG A 44 12.07 2.22 10.00
N TYR A 45 11.07 1.40 9.70
CA TYR A 45 9.67 1.73 9.95
C TYR A 45 8.92 0.56 10.57
N GLU A 46 7.87 0.87 11.31
CA GLU A 46 7.02 -0.11 12.01
C GLU A 46 5.54 0.26 11.92
N PRO A 47 4.63 -0.74 11.81
CA PRO A 47 4.90 -2.17 11.62
C PRO A 47 5.38 -2.50 10.20
N LYS A 48 6.21 -3.54 10.03
CA LYS A 48 6.59 -4.07 8.70
C LYS A 48 5.57 -5.10 8.22
N LYS A 49 4.85 -4.77 7.14
CA LYS A 49 3.90 -5.65 6.46
C LYS A 49 4.17 -5.66 4.97
N ALA A 50 3.76 -6.74 4.30
CA ALA A 50 3.78 -6.83 2.85
C ALA A 50 2.77 -5.86 2.20
N GLU A 51 1.65 -5.61 2.88
CA GLU A 51 0.57 -4.71 2.42
C GLU A 51 -0.09 -4.02 3.61
N TYR A 52 -0.58 -2.80 3.38
CA TYR A 52 -1.26 -1.99 4.40
C TYR A 52 -2.67 -1.63 3.94
N GLU A 53 -3.65 -1.81 4.82
CA GLU A 53 -5.03 -1.45 4.52
C GLU A 53 -5.24 0.06 4.66
N VAL A 54 -6.25 0.60 3.95
CA VAL A 54 -6.67 1.99 4.10
C VAL A 54 -6.95 2.33 5.57
N GLY A 55 -6.35 3.41 6.06
CA GLY A 55 -6.41 3.84 7.45
C GLY A 55 -5.29 3.29 8.33
N GLN A 56 -4.51 2.31 7.87
CA GLN A 56 -3.33 1.86 8.61
C GLN A 56 -2.22 2.91 8.56
N THR A 57 -1.53 3.07 9.68
CA THR A 57 -0.44 4.04 9.85
C THR A 57 0.86 3.30 10.10
N ILE A 58 1.94 3.79 9.51
CA ILE A 58 3.30 3.38 9.84
C ILE A 58 4.07 4.54 10.45
N THR A 59 5.04 4.20 11.29
CA THR A 59 5.94 5.17 11.92
C THR A 59 7.36 4.94 11.43
N TYR A 60 8.00 6.01 10.99
CA TYR A 60 9.39 6.04 10.58
C TYR A 60 10.30 6.34 11.78
N HIS A 61 11.48 5.73 11.76
CA HIS A 61 12.50 5.84 12.78
C HIS A 61 13.87 5.94 12.10
N CYS A 62 14.64 6.99 12.38
CA CYS A 62 16.05 7.04 11.97
C CYS A 62 16.90 6.16 12.89
N ASN A 63 17.97 5.57 12.35
CA ASN A 63 18.94 4.84 13.16
C ASN A 63 19.81 5.83 13.94
N GLY A 64 20.21 5.45 15.15
CA GLY A 64 21.03 6.31 16.02
C GLY A 64 20.33 7.63 16.36
N GLU A 65 21.09 8.73 16.29
CA GLU A 65 20.64 10.08 16.63
C GLU A 65 20.52 10.99 15.39
N LEU A 66 20.36 10.40 14.20
CA LEU A 66 20.17 11.16 12.97
C LEU A 66 18.85 11.94 13.03
N PRO A 67 18.86 13.27 12.77
CA PRO A 67 17.63 14.03 12.70
C PRO A 67 16.79 13.58 11.49
N MET A 68 15.48 13.59 11.70
CA MET A 68 14.50 13.20 10.69
C MET A 68 13.87 14.44 10.07
N PHE A 69 13.92 14.53 8.75
CA PHE A 69 13.33 15.61 7.98
C PHE A 69 12.08 15.09 7.26
N GLY A 70 10.93 15.72 7.54
CA GLY A 70 9.62 15.33 7.00
C GLY A 70 8.68 14.73 8.04
N GLU A 71 7.64 14.03 7.59
CA GLU A 71 6.61 13.46 8.45
C GLU A 71 7.06 12.13 9.08
N LYS A 72 6.94 12.03 10.41
CA LYS A 72 7.31 10.81 11.16
C LYS A 72 6.34 9.65 10.92
N ARG A 73 5.10 9.96 10.61
CA ARG A 73 4.02 8.99 10.45
C ARG A 73 3.32 9.24 9.13
N THR A 74 2.96 8.17 8.45
CA THR A 74 2.18 8.24 7.22
C THR A 74 1.07 7.20 7.25
N THR A 75 -0.07 7.57 6.69
CA THR A 75 -1.30 6.77 6.73
C THR A 75 -1.64 6.33 5.31
N CYS A 76 -2.04 5.07 5.16
CA CYS A 76 -2.52 4.56 3.88
C CYS A 76 -3.86 5.20 3.53
N GLN A 77 -3.91 5.99 2.45
CA GLN A 77 -5.14 6.62 1.99
C GLN A 77 -5.97 5.68 1.11
N SER A 78 -7.25 6.01 0.94
CA SER A 78 -8.17 5.29 0.05
C SER A 78 -7.77 5.34 -1.43
N SER A 79 -6.75 6.12 -1.78
CA SER A 79 -6.15 6.17 -3.12
C SER A 79 -5.09 5.10 -3.34
N GLY A 80 -4.76 4.28 -2.33
CA GLY A 80 -3.63 3.33 -2.38
C GLY A 80 -2.27 4.01 -2.25
N LYS A 81 -2.25 5.28 -1.85
CA LYS A 81 -1.03 6.07 -1.64
C LYS A 81 -0.88 6.42 -0.16
N TRP A 82 0.37 6.57 0.26
CA TRP A 82 0.72 7.10 1.57
C TRP A 82 0.35 8.58 1.67
N SER A 83 -0.15 9.01 2.84
CA SER A 83 -0.60 10.39 3.08
C SER A 83 0.53 11.40 3.07
N GLY A 84 1.68 11.00 3.61
CA GLY A 84 2.90 11.78 3.66
C GLY A 84 3.99 11.20 2.77
N GLY A 85 5.00 12.04 2.49
CA GLY A 85 6.21 11.63 1.79
C GLY A 85 7.13 10.74 2.64
N THR A 86 8.06 10.06 1.99
CA THR A 86 9.14 9.34 2.68
C THR A 86 10.05 10.37 3.37
N PRO A 87 10.24 10.31 4.70
CA PRO A 87 11.13 11.22 5.39
C PRO A 87 12.59 10.88 5.08
N PHE A 88 13.48 11.85 5.27
CA PHE A 88 14.92 11.68 5.12
C PHE A 88 15.61 11.66 6.48
N CYS A 89 16.59 10.76 6.66
CA CYS A 89 17.45 10.68 7.83
C CYS A 89 18.85 11.12 7.42
N GLY A 90 19.35 12.23 7.97
CA GLY A 90 20.65 12.79 7.58
C GLY A 90 21.11 13.88 8.54
N LYS A 91 22.34 14.35 8.39
CA LYS A 91 22.85 15.55 9.08
C LYS A 91 22.61 16.79 8.24
#